data_AF-A0A960P6H9-F1
#
_entry.id   AF-A0A960P6H9-F1
#
_cell.length_a   1.000
_cell.length_b   1.000
_cell.length_c   1.000
_cell.angle_alpha   90.00
_cell.angle_beta   90.00
_cell.angle_gamma   90.00
#
_symmetry.space_group_name_H-M   'P 1'
#
loop_
_entity.id
_entity.type
_entity.pdbx_description
1 polymer ?
#
loop_
_entity_poly.entity_id
_entity_poly.type
_entity_poly.pdbx_seq_one_letter_code
_entity_poly.pdbx_strand_id
1 'polypeptide(L)'
;MTDPPPGWHPDPWASGTGAVRWWDGARWTEHVAGGGVTPPVATAPLATAPAGPEPADGPRALSDAAVDLLFDGLVADYRRRWRFFSFGDVWLSGYEPERFEDHTEACLVELQRRLPEGEPPLDLRHVETGQDSAFSPMVVVTARRVLVLSCPQIEAGERPEVAEAPLERVQVVAGTSELTVTDAGLFLPLDRDRRAWFEGFRSGPRALQGRLADLTSRPRRDPSQPPADWYPDPHGQADLRFWDGVAWTDDVHRR
;
A
#
# COMPACT_ATOMS: atom_id res chain seq x y z
N MET A 1 1.29 -15.23 32.23
CA MET A 1 2.29 -14.29 31.69
C MET A 1 2.23 -14.46 30.20
N THR A 2 1.81 -13.43 29.47
CA THR A 2 1.72 -13.46 28.01
C THR A 2 3.09 -13.13 27.47
N ASP A 3 3.66 -13.99 26.64
CA ASP A 3 4.94 -13.71 25.99
C ASP A 3 4.79 -12.50 25.05
N PRO A 4 5.85 -11.67 24.90
CA PRO A 4 5.79 -10.50 24.03
C PRO A 4 5.56 -10.92 22.57
N PRO A 5 4.90 -10.07 21.76
CA PRO A 5 4.74 -10.33 20.34
C PRO A 5 6.11 -10.39 19.63
N PRO A 6 6.21 -11.12 18.50
CA PRO A 6 7.42 -11.17 17.69
C PRO A 6 7.90 -9.75 17.34
N GLY A 7 9.20 -9.50 17.50
CA GLY A 7 9.74 -8.14 17.37
C GLY A 7 11.18 -7.99 17.84
N TRP A 8 11.71 -6.78 17.68
CA TRP A 8 13.00 -6.39 18.24
C TRP A 8 12.81 -5.95 19.69
N HIS A 9 13.50 -6.63 20.60
CA HIS A 9 13.45 -6.37 22.02
C HIS A 9 14.87 -6.21 22.58
N PRO A 10 15.06 -5.56 23.74
CA PRO A 10 16.37 -5.47 24.37
C PRO A 10 16.99 -6.86 24.57
N ASP A 11 18.23 -7.07 24.12
CA ASP A 11 18.89 -8.38 24.19
C ASP A 11 19.16 -8.77 25.67
N PRO A 12 18.52 -9.83 26.19
CA PRO A 12 18.67 -10.23 27.59
C PRO A 12 20.07 -10.72 27.95
N TRP A 13 20.91 -11.04 26.95
CA TRP A 13 22.31 -11.43 27.15
C TRP A 13 23.30 -10.29 26.91
N ALA A 14 22.85 -9.13 26.44
CA ALA A 14 23.73 -7.99 26.25
C ALA A 14 23.90 -7.21 27.56
N SER A 15 25.05 -7.40 28.20
CA SER A 15 25.46 -6.63 29.39
C SER A 15 25.75 -5.16 29.03
N GLY A 16 24.70 -4.35 28.90
CA GLY A 16 24.79 -2.88 28.92
C GLY A 16 25.05 -2.16 27.60
N THR A 17 25.06 -2.84 26.45
CA THR A 17 25.40 -2.23 25.15
C THR A 17 24.21 -1.66 24.36
N GLY A 18 22.98 -1.73 24.88
CA GLY A 18 21.79 -1.26 24.16
C GLY A 18 21.48 -2.04 22.89
N ALA A 19 22.04 -3.24 22.74
CA ALA A 19 21.75 -4.12 21.61
C ALA A 19 20.31 -4.65 21.68
N VAL A 20 19.65 -4.74 20.52
CA VAL A 20 18.34 -5.39 20.40
C VAL A 20 18.49 -6.74 19.71
N ARG A 21 17.72 -7.72 20.14
CA ARG A 21 17.68 -9.08 19.58
C ARG A 21 16.25 -9.37 19.10
N TRP A 22 16.14 -10.17 18.05
CA TRP A 22 14.83 -10.54 17.52
C TRP A 22 14.23 -11.72 18.30
N TRP A 23 13.00 -11.54 18.77
CA TRP A 23 12.13 -12.56 19.36
C TRP A 23 11.14 -13.06 18.30
N ASP A 24 11.05 -14.37 18.09
CA ASP A 24 10.17 -14.96 17.06
C ASP A 24 8.76 -15.32 17.56
N GLY A 25 8.45 -15.03 18.83
CA GLY A 25 7.19 -15.42 19.48
C GLY A 25 7.30 -16.67 20.35
N ALA A 26 8.38 -17.46 20.22
CA ALA A 26 8.63 -18.66 21.00
C ALA A 26 10.04 -18.71 21.61
N ARG A 27 11.05 -18.14 20.94
CA ARG A 27 12.45 -18.08 21.39
C ARG A 27 13.18 -16.85 20.83
N TRP A 28 14.30 -16.54 21.46
CA TRP A 28 15.24 -15.55 20.94
C TRP A 28 16.04 -16.14 19.79
N THR A 29 16.20 -15.37 18.72
CA THR A 29 17.00 -15.77 17.56
C THR A 29 18.44 -15.27 17.64
N GLU A 30 19.28 -15.69 16.70
CA GLU A 30 20.69 -15.28 16.60
C GLU A 30 20.84 -13.85 16.06
N HIS A 31 19.77 -13.23 15.54
CA HIS A 31 19.79 -11.89 14.97
C HIS A 31 19.89 -10.82 16.07
N VAL A 32 21.01 -10.10 16.08
CA VAL A 32 21.28 -8.97 16.97
C VAL A 32 21.52 -7.72 16.13
N ALA A 33 20.80 -6.64 16.42
CA ALA A 33 21.08 -5.31 15.88
C ALA A 33 21.78 -4.50 16.99
N GLY A 34 23.09 -4.35 16.85
CA GLY A 34 23.95 -3.75 17.88
C GLY A 34 25.42 -4.10 17.70
N GLY A 35 26.00 -3.70 16.57
CA GLY A 35 27.40 -3.95 16.21
C GLY A 35 27.53 -4.06 14.70
N GLY A 36 28.07 -3.03 14.05
CA GLY A 36 28.06 -2.85 12.60
C GLY A 36 28.78 -3.96 11.82
N VAL A 37 28.07 -5.05 11.51
CA VAL A 37 28.49 -6.05 10.52
C VAL A 37 27.33 -6.32 9.57
N THR A 38 27.54 -5.97 8.30
CA THR A 38 26.67 -6.28 7.17
C THR A 38 26.69 -7.79 6.89
N PRO A 39 25.54 -8.45 6.68
CA PRO A 39 25.53 -9.86 6.27
C PRO A 39 26.04 -10.03 4.82
N PRO A 40 26.75 -11.12 4.48
CA PRO A 40 27.20 -11.37 3.12
C PRO A 40 26.02 -11.78 2.23
N VAL A 41 25.91 -11.12 1.07
CA VAL A 41 24.99 -11.52 -0.01
C VAL A 41 25.57 -12.75 -0.69
N ALA A 42 24.84 -13.87 -0.65
CA ALA A 42 25.14 -15.06 -1.43
C ALA A 42 24.66 -14.88 -2.88
N THR A 43 25.61 -14.84 -3.82
CA THR A 43 25.33 -14.83 -5.26
C THR A 43 25.08 -16.26 -5.74
N ALA A 44 23.86 -16.60 -6.13
CA ALA A 44 23.55 -17.81 -6.90
C ALA A 44 23.02 -17.42 -8.31
N PRO A 45 23.36 -18.17 -9.37
CA PRO A 45 23.04 -17.78 -10.75
C PRO A 45 21.57 -18.01 -11.11
N LEU A 46 21.03 -17.15 -11.98
CA LEU A 46 19.68 -17.24 -12.53
C LEU A 46 19.49 -18.56 -13.30
N ALA A 47 18.65 -19.44 -12.76
CA ALA A 47 17.99 -20.49 -13.51
C ALA A 47 16.48 -20.17 -13.56
N THR A 48 15.93 -20.08 -14.77
CA THR A 48 14.50 -19.95 -15.02
C THR A 48 13.78 -21.19 -14.49
N ALA A 49 13.16 -21.08 -13.30
CA ALA A 49 12.38 -22.14 -12.70
C ALA A 49 10.92 -22.08 -13.21
N PRO A 50 10.29 -23.23 -13.53
CA PRO A 50 8.85 -23.29 -13.80
C PRO A 50 8.05 -22.99 -12.53
N ALA A 51 6.84 -22.45 -12.69
CA ALA A 51 5.91 -22.13 -11.61
C ALA A 51 5.66 -23.36 -10.70
N GLY A 52 6.39 -23.41 -9.59
CA GLY A 52 6.18 -24.40 -8.53
C GLY A 52 4.91 -24.09 -7.72
N PRO A 53 4.40 -25.07 -6.95
CA PRO A 53 3.24 -24.87 -6.08
C PRO A 53 3.49 -23.72 -5.11
N GLU A 54 2.48 -22.87 -4.98
CA GLU A 54 2.47 -21.64 -4.19
C GLU A 54 2.93 -21.90 -2.75
N PRO A 55 3.97 -21.21 -2.24
CA PRO A 55 4.45 -21.42 -0.88
C PRO A 55 3.38 -20.97 0.12
N ALA A 56 2.83 -21.95 0.84
CA ALA A 56 1.87 -21.73 1.93
C ALA A 56 2.57 -21.13 3.17
N ASP A 57 1.92 -20.12 3.75
CA ASP A 57 2.03 -19.63 5.14
C ASP A 57 3.41 -19.27 5.71
N GLY A 58 4.30 -18.73 4.89
CA GLY A 58 5.43 -17.93 5.39
C GLY A 58 4.99 -16.55 5.92
N PRO A 59 5.78 -15.88 6.78
CA PRO A 59 5.45 -14.53 7.25
C PRO A 59 5.41 -13.57 6.07
N ARG A 60 4.26 -12.93 5.85
CA ARG A 60 4.06 -11.98 4.75
C ARG A 60 4.52 -10.59 5.18
N ALA A 61 5.01 -9.78 4.23
CA ALA A 61 5.35 -8.37 4.51
C ALA A 61 4.13 -7.54 4.94
N LEU A 62 2.95 -7.93 4.44
CA LEU A 62 1.65 -7.37 4.78
C LEU A 62 0.79 -8.47 5.41
N SER A 63 0.32 -8.26 6.63
CA SER A 63 -0.69 -9.14 7.23
C SER A 63 -2.08 -8.86 6.65
N ASP A 64 -3.01 -9.79 6.80
CA ASP A 64 -4.41 -9.61 6.35
C ASP A 64 -5.04 -8.38 7.01
N ALA A 65 -4.79 -8.18 8.31
CA ALA A 65 -5.23 -6.99 9.03
C ALA A 65 -4.61 -5.68 8.52
N ALA A 66 -3.43 -5.73 7.90
CA ALA A 66 -2.85 -4.55 7.24
C ALA A 66 -3.53 -4.31 5.89
N VAL A 67 -3.82 -5.37 5.12
CA VAL A 67 -4.58 -5.29 3.86
C VAL A 67 -5.96 -4.69 4.10
N ASP A 68 -6.71 -5.18 5.09
CA ASP A 68 -8.05 -4.68 5.42
C ASP A 68 -8.02 -3.18 5.75
N LEU A 69 -7.04 -2.75 6.56
CA LEU A 69 -6.89 -1.36 6.95
C LEU A 69 -6.54 -0.46 5.75
N LEU A 70 -5.67 -0.92 4.85
CA LEU A 70 -5.34 -0.19 3.63
C LEU A 70 -6.55 -0.12 2.70
N PHE A 71 -7.29 -1.20 2.55
CA PHE A 71 -8.50 -1.26 1.74
C PHE A 71 -9.53 -0.24 2.23
N ASP A 72 -9.93 -0.33 3.51
CA ASP A 72 -10.90 0.57 4.13
C ASP A 72 -10.48 2.04 3.95
N GLY A 73 -9.21 2.33 4.20
CA GLY A 73 -8.68 3.69 4.10
C GLY A 73 -8.64 4.23 2.67
N LEU A 74 -8.24 3.41 1.69
CA LEU A 74 -8.20 3.80 0.28
C LEU A 74 -9.60 4.02 -0.29
N VAL A 75 -10.54 3.13 0.05
CA VAL A 75 -11.96 3.23 -0.34
C VAL A 75 -12.62 4.44 0.32
N ALA A 76 -12.38 4.68 1.61
CA ALA A 76 -12.86 5.87 2.31
C ALA A 76 -12.37 7.16 1.63
N ASP A 77 -11.07 7.29 1.38
CA ASP A 77 -10.50 8.45 0.71
C ASP A 77 -11.06 8.63 -0.70
N TYR A 78 -11.32 7.53 -1.41
CA TYR A 78 -11.91 7.53 -2.74
C TYR A 78 -13.35 8.07 -2.70
N ARG A 79 -14.22 7.48 -1.87
CA ARG A 79 -15.62 7.89 -1.68
C ARG A 79 -15.74 9.35 -1.22
N ARG A 80 -14.82 9.78 -0.33
CA ARG A 80 -14.71 11.18 0.11
C ARG A 80 -14.47 12.13 -1.06
N ARG A 81 -13.55 11.79 -1.97
CA ARG A 81 -13.13 12.66 -3.08
C ARG A 81 -14.16 12.70 -4.22
N TRP A 82 -14.80 11.58 -4.54
CA TRP A 82 -15.55 11.41 -5.78
C TRP A 82 -17.08 11.62 -5.67
N ARG A 83 -17.55 12.14 -4.54
CA ARG A 83 -18.97 12.49 -4.31
C ARG A 83 -19.63 13.34 -5.42
N PHE A 84 -18.87 14.16 -6.14
CA PHE A 84 -19.44 15.07 -7.15
C PHE A 84 -19.98 14.37 -8.42
N PHE A 85 -19.70 13.07 -8.60
CA PHE A 85 -20.17 12.30 -9.76
C PHE A 85 -21.42 11.45 -9.50
N SER A 86 -21.95 11.48 -8.28
CA SER A 86 -23.19 10.80 -7.87
C SER A 86 -24.30 11.83 -7.62
N PHE A 87 -25.01 12.25 -8.66
CA PHE A 87 -26.28 12.96 -8.51
C PHE A 87 -27.44 12.00 -8.83
N GLY A 88 -27.98 11.35 -7.78
CA GLY A 88 -29.03 10.33 -7.91
C GLY A 88 -28.48 8.95 -8.32
N ASP A 89 -29.36 8.06 -8.82
CA ASP A 89 -29.00 6.72 -9.33
C ASP A 89 -28.20 6.75 -10.65
N VAL A 90 -27.76 7.94 -11.10
CA VAL A 90 -27.07 8.14 -12.38
C VAL A 90 -25.63 8.52 -12.12
N TRP A 91 -24.75 7.54 -12.26
CA TRP A 91 -23.31 7.75 -12.35
C TRP A 91 -22.99 8.40 -13.69
N LEU A 92 -22.62 9.68 -13.66
CA LEU A 92 -22.42 10.50 -14.87
C LEU A 92 -21.29 10.02 -15.79
N SER A 93 -20.47 9.05 -15.36
CA SER A 93 -19.29 8.58 -16.10
C SER A 93 -19.25 7.07 -16.37
N GLY A 94 -20.34 6.32 -16.19
CA GLY A 94 -20.30 4.84 -16.32
C GLY A 94 -19.40 4.17 -15.26
N TYR A 95 -19.19 4.89 -14.16
CA TYR A 95 -18.30 4.51 -13.07
C TYR A 95 -19.12 3.85 -11.96
N GLU A 96 -18.79 2.60 -11.63
CA GLU A 96 -19.41 1.85 -10.54
C GLU A 96 -18.41 1.78 -9.37
N PRO A 97 -18.71 2.33 -8.18
CA PRO A 97 -17.82 2.27 -7.01
C PRO A 97 -17.38 0.85 -6.65
N GLU A 98 -18.25 -0.13 -6.91
CA GLU A 98 -17.99 -1.56 -6.76
C GLU A 98 -16.74 -1.97 -7.54
N ARG A 99 -16.53 -1.43 -8.75
CA ARG A 99 -15.31 -1.69 -9.53
C ARG A 99 -14.06 -1.14 -8.86
N PHE A 100 -14.12 0.04 -8.24
CA PHE A 100 -12.95 0.57 -7.53
C PHE A 100 -12.57 -0.29 -6.33
N GLU A 101 -13.57 -0.77 -5.61
CA GLU A 101 -13.40 -1.65 -4.47
C GLU A 101 -12.77 -2.97 -4.91
N ASP A 102 -13.37 -3.64 -5.91
CA ASP A 102 -12.82 -4.88 -6.49
C ASP A 102 -11.37 -4.69 -6.98
N HIS A 103 -11.09 -3.58 -7.66
CA HIS A 103 -9.75 -3.23 -8.12
C HIS A 103 -8.75 -3.06 -6.98
N THR A 104 -9.15 -2.30 -5.96
CA THR A 104 -8.30 -2.00 -4.80
C THR A 104 -8.00 -3.28 -4.03
N GLU A 105 -9.00 -4.13 -3.82
CA GLU A 105 -8.84 -5.43 -3.18
C GLU A 105 -7.87 -6.31 -3.98
N ALA A 106 -8.10 -6.46 -5.28
CA ALA A 106 -7.24 -7.26 -6.16
C ALA A 106 -5.78 -6.79 -6.14
N CYS A 107 -5.54 -5.48 -6.19
CA CYS A 107 -4.21 -4.90 -6.08
C CYS A 107 -3.57 -5.15 -4.71
N LEU A 108 -4.29 -4.99 -3.60
CA LEU A 108 -3.72 -5.22 -2.27
C LEU A 108 -3.40 -6.69 -2.01
N VAL A 109 -4.25 -7.61 -2.47
CA VAL A 109 -3.99 -9.06 -2.41
C VAL A 109 -2.76 -9.43 -3.25
N GLU A 110 -2.65 -8.91 -4.47
CA GLU A 110 -1.48 -9.16 -5.31
C GLU A 110 -0.21 -8.53 -4.71
N LEU A 111 -0.31 -7.34 -4.11
CA LEU A 111 0.80 -6.72 -3.40
C LEU A 111 1.27 -7.58 -2.22
N GLN A 112 0.33 -8.07 -1.42
CA GLN A 112 0.61 -8.95 -0.29
C GLN A 112 1.36 -10.21 -0.73
N ARG A 113 0.99 -10.78 -1.89
CA ARG A 113 1.62 -11.97 -2.48
C ARG A 113 3.05 -11.69 -2.98
N ARG A 114 3.32 -10.48 -3.47
CA ARG A 114 4.60 -10.11 -4.10
C ARG A 114 5.66 -9.62 -3.14
N LEU A 115 5.26 -9.03 -2.01
CA LEU A 115 6.21 -8.48 -1.06
C LEU A 115 6.82 -9.57 -0.16
N PRO A 116 8.14 -9.77 -0.20
CA PRO A 116 8.81 -10.75 0.63
C PRO A 116 8.87 -10.28 2.08
N GLU A 117 8.99 -11.23 2.99
CA GLU A 117 9.21 -10.97 4.40
C GLU A 117 10.35 -9.95 4.62
N GLY A 118 10.11 -8.99 5.50
CA GLY A 118 11.09 -7.94 5.84
C GLY A 118 11.22 -6.81 4.82
N GLU A 119 10.41 -6.79 3.77
CA GLU A 119 10.35 -5.69 2.80
C GLU A 119 8.94 -5.06 2.76
N PRO A 120 8.52 -4.35 3.83
CA PRO A 120 7.21 -3.71 3.85
C PRO A 120 7.14 -2.58 2.81
N PRO A 121 5.92 -2.24 2.34
CA PRO A 121 5.74 -1.03 1.56
C PRO A 121 6.04 0.19 2.45
N LEU A 122 6.68 1.20 1.87
CA LEU A 122 7.02 2.46 2.56
C LEU A 122 6.12 3.61 2.13
N ASP A 123 5.56 3.55 0.94
CA ASP A 123 4.50 4.45 0.46
C ASP A 123 3.69 3.76 -0.66
N LEU A 124 2.47 4.23 -0.88
CA LEU A 124 1.52 3.70 -1.86
C LEU A 124 0.65 4.82 -2.41
N ARG A 125 0.56 4.92 -3.75
CA ARG A 125 -0.25 5.94 -4.43
C ARG A 125 -0.92 5.39 -5.68
N HIS A 126 -2.17 5.81 -5.92
CA HIS A 126 -2.76 5.72 -7.25
C HIS A 126 -2.20 6.84 -8.13
N VAL A 127 -1.71 6.47 -9.32
CA VAL A 127 -1.24 7.40 -10.34
C VAL A 127 -2.31 7.51 -11.40
N GLU A 128 -2.95 8.67 -11.49
CA GLU A 128 -3.95 8.94 -12.53
C GLU A 128 -3.24 9.04 -13.89
N THR A 129 -3.50 8.08 -14.77
CA THR A 129 -2.86 7.97 -16.09
C THR A 129 -3.67 8.63 -17.21
N GLY A 130 -4.82 9.26 -16.93
CA GLY A 130 -5.65 9.90 -17.95
C GLY A 130 -7.11 10.06 -17.54
N GLN A 131 -8.01 10.10 -18.54
CA GLN A 131 -9.44 10.34 -18.32
C GLN A 131 -10.17 9.22 -17.59
N ASP A 132 -9.59 8.01 -17.52
CA ASP A 132 -10.22 6.87 -16.85
C ASP A 132 -9.55 6.57 -15.50
N SER A 133 -9.87 7.40 -14.51
CA SER A 133 -9.22 7.37 -13.19
C SER A 133 -9.53 6.11 -12.36
N ALA A 134 -10.53 5.30 -12.75
CA ALA A 134 -10.96 4.11 -12.01
C ALA A 134 -9.88 3.03 -11.92
N PHE A 135 -9.12 2.88 -13.00
CA PHE A 135 -8.10 1.85 -13.17
C PHE A 135 -6.69 2.45 -13.05
N SER A 136 -6.59 3.55 -12.31
CA SER A 136 -5.32 4.24 -12.09
C SER A 136 -4.33 3.26 -11.44
N PRO A 137 -3.19 2.97 -12.07
CA PRO A 137 -2.23 2.03 -11.54
C PRO A 137 -1.82 2.42 -10.11
N MET A 138 -1.72 1.40 -9.27
CA MET A 138 -1.23 1.53 -7.92
C MET A 138 0.29 1.41 -7.93
N VAL A 139 0.97 2.50 -7.61
CA VAL A 139 2.42 2.55 -7.44
C VAL A 139 2.76 2.35 -5.98
N VAL A 140 3.51 1.29 -5.71
CA VAL A 140 3.99 0.93 -4.38
C VAL A 140 5.49 1.02 -4.37
N VAL A 141 6.04 1.67 -3.34
CA VAL A 141 7.48 1.86 -3.21
C VAL A 141 7.96 1.20 -1.92
N THR A 142 9.00 0.39 -2.03
CA THR A 142 9.70 -0.24 -0.90
C THR A 142 11.08 0.38 -0.72
N ALA A 143 11.85 -0.13 0.24
CA ALA A 143 13.25 0.27 0.39
C ALA A 143 14.12 -0.11 -0.83
N ARG A 144 13.69 -1.08 -1.66
CA ARG A 144 14.51 -1.71 -2.71
C ARG A 144 13.92 -1.60 -4.11
N ARG A 145 12.60 -1.50 -4.26
CA ARG A 145 11.94 -1.57 -5.56
C ARG A 145 10.70 -0.71 -5.64
N VAL A 146 10.23 -0.55 -6.87
CA VAL A 146 8.90 -0.04 -7.19
C VAL A 146 8.11 -1.19 -7.79
N LEU A 147 6.87 -1.35 -7.33
CA LEU A 147 5.86 -2.18 -7.95
C LEU A 147 4.78 -1.26 -8.51
N VAL A 148 4.32 -1.56 -9.72
CA VAL A 148 3.18 -0.90 -10.36
C VAL A 148 2.17 -1.97 -10.67
N LEU A 149 1.01 -1.88 -10.02
CA LEU A 149 -0.09 -2.81 -10.21
C LEU A 149 -1.14 -2.11 -11.09
N SER A 150 -1.44 -2.70 -12.25
CA SER A 150 -2.42 -2.20 -13.21
C SER A 150 -3.44 -3.27 -13.54
N CYS A 151 -4.69 -2.87 -13.75
CA CYS A 151 -5.77 -3.77 -14.14
C CYS A 151 -6.51 -3.09 -15.29
N PRO A 152 -6.15 -3.37 -16.55
CA PRO A 152 -6.72 -2.67 -17.70
C PRO A 152 -8.22 -2.96 -17.87
N GLN A 153 -8.71 -4.10 -17.37
CA GLN A 153 -10.11 -4.47 -17.28
C GLN A 153 -10.37 -5.16 -15.94
N ILE A 154 -11.49 -4.85 -15.28
CA ILE A 154 -11.95 -5.60 -14.10
C ILE A 154 -13.02 -6.56 -14.59
N GLU A 155 -12.59 -7.68 -15.16
CA GLU A 155 -13.45 -8.86 -15.14
C GLU A 155 -13.23 -9.59 -13.82
N ALA A 156 -14.32 -10.08 -13.21
CA ALA A 156 -14.26 -10.72 -11.90
C ALA A 156 -13.26 -11.89 -11.91
N GLY A 157 -12.22 -11.79 -11.08
CA GLY A 157 -11.16 -12.81 -10.96
C GLY A 157 -9.93 -12.58 -11.84
N GLU A 158 -9.87 -11.53 -12.65
CA GLU A 158 -8.62 -11.15 -13.32
C GLU A 158 -7.59 -10.65 -12.30
N ARG A 159 -6.34 -11.05 -12.51
CA ARG A 159 -5.23 -10.64 -11.65
C ARG A 159 -4.62 -9.35 -12.18
N PRO A 160 -4.26 -8.39 -11.29
CA PRO A 160 -3.51 -7.22 -11.71
C PRO A 160 -2.20 -7.61 -12.40
N GLU A 161 -1.91 -6.94 -13.50
CA GLU A 161 -0.59 -6.95 -14.09
C GLU A 161 0.38 -6.24 -13.13
N VAL A 162 1.55 -6.83 -12.92
CA VAL A 162 2.57 -6.30 -12.01
C VAL A 162 3.83 -6.02 -12.79
N ALA A 163 4.16 -4.74 -12.91
CA ALA A 163 5.48 -4.29 -13.33
C ALA A 163 6.33 -4.01 -12.09
N GLU A 164 7.54 -4.59 -12.02
CA GLU A 164 8.48 -4.33 -10.93
C GLU A 164 9.86 -3.97 -11.45
N ALA A 165 10.55 -3.07 -10.75
CA ALA A 165 11.95 -2.77 -11.01
C ALA A 165 12.67 -2.35 -9.71
N PRO A 166 13.97 -2.68 -9.58
CA PRO A 166 14.83 -2.09 -8.56
C PRO A 166 14.74 -0.56 -8.60
N LEU A 167 14.76 0.09 -7.44
CA LEU A 167 14.53 1.53 -7.32
C LEU A 167 15.52 2.34 -8.18
N GLU A 168 16.76 1.89 -8.30
CA GLU A 168 17.81 2.49 -9.13
C GLU A 168 17.59 2.34 -10.64
N ARG A 169 16.69 1.43 -11.06
CA ARG A 169 16.29 1.20 -12.46
C ARG A 169 14.96 1.87 -12.82
N VAL A 170 14.38 2.66 -11.92
CA VAL A 170 13.15 3.42 -12.20
C VAL A 170 13.51 4.78 -12.79
N GLN A 171 13.00 5.04 -13.99
CA GLN A 171 13.12 6.31 -14.69
C GLN A 171 11.78 7.02 -14.68
N VAL A 172 11.70 8.19 -14.03
CA VAL A 172 10.49 9.01 -14.06
C VAL A 172 10.46 9.79 -15.37
N VAL A 173 9.42 9.57 -16.17
CA VAL A 173 9.16 10.31 -17.40
C VAL A 173 8.03 11.31 -17.19
N ALA A 174 8.14 12.48 -17.81
CA ALA A 174 7.12 13.51 -17.70
C ALA A 174 5.96 13.19 -18.66
N GLY A 175 4.73 13.30 -18.15
CA GLY A 175 3.50 13.26 -18.97
C GLY A 175 2.66 12.01 -18.74
N THR A 176 1.71 11.79 -19.65
CA THR A 176 0.74 10.69 -19.64
C THR A 176 1.18 9.54 -20.55
N SER A 177 2.49 9.33 -20.70
CA SER A 177 3.01 8.19 -21.45
C SER A 177 2.53 6.89 -20.83
N GLU A 178 2.49 5.82 -21.61
CA GLU A 178 2.17 4.49 -21.10
C GLU A 178 3.30 3.98 -20.20
N LEU A 179 2.94 3.27 -19.14
CA LEU A 179 3.90 2.56 -18.29
C LEU A 179 4.70 1.59 -19.18
N THR A 180 6.03 1.73 -19.22
CA THR A 180 6.86 0.88 -20.07
C THR A 180 7.88 0.14 -19.23
N VAL A 181 7.90 -1.20 -19.36
CA VAL A 181 8.92 -2.06 -18.77
C VAL A 181 9.87 -2.50 -19.88
N THR A 182 11.17 -2.31 -19.67
CA THR A 182 12.22 -2.70 -20.63
C THR A 182 13.38 -3.37 -19.89
N ASP A 183 14.33 -3.93 -20.64
CA ASP A 183 15.60 -4.41 -20.08
C ASP A 183 16.38 -3.31 -19.33
N ALA A 184 16.18 -2.04 -19.70
CA ALA A 184 16.80 -0.90 -19.05
C ALA A 184 16.12 -0.49 -17.74
N GLY A 185 14.92 -1.01 -17.45
CA GLY A 185 14.15 -0.73 -16.24
C GLY A 185 12.72 -0.27 -16.50
N LEU A 186 12.14 0.38 -15.49
CA LEU A 186 10.75 0.84 -15.46
C LEU A 186 10.67 2.33 -15.79
N PHE A 187 9.94 2.68 -16.83
CA PHE A 187 9.61 4.06 -17.16
C PHE A 187 8.26 4.42 -16.56
N LEU A 188 8.29 5.23 -15.50
CA LEU A 188 7.13 5.59 -14.71
C LEU A 188 6.61 6.98 -15.12
N PRO A 189 5.47 7.06 -15.82
CA PRO A 189 4.84 8.34 -16.18
C PRO A 189 4.26 9.00 -14.93
N LEU A 190 4.84 10.12 -14.51
CA LEU A 190 4.34 10.90 -13.38
C LEU A 190 4.12 12.36 -13.79
N ASP A 191 3.06 12.96 -13.26
CA ASP A 191 2.91 14.42 -13.30
C ASP A 191 3.97 15.11 -12.41
N ARG A 192 3.93 16.44 -12.37
CA ARG A 192 4.89 17.25 -11.61
C ARG A 192 4.90 16.91 -10.12
N ASP A 193 3.73 16.78 -9.50
CA ASP A 193 3.60 16.62 -8.05
C ASP A 193 4.00 15.21 -7.62
N ARG A 194 3.57 14.21 -8.39
CA ARG A 194 3.95 12.80 -8.21
C ARG A 194 5.43 12.60 -8.50
N ARG A 195 6.00 13.27 -9.49
CA ARG A 195 7.45 13.26 -9.71
C ARG A 195 8.20 13.84 -8.52
N ALA A 196 7.77 14.99 -8.00
CA ALA A 196 8.39 15.61 -6.83
C ALA A 196 8.33 14.68 -5.61
N TRP A 197 7.20 14.02 -5.39
CA TRP A 197 7.06 12.98 -4.39
C TRP A 197 8.07 11.84 -4.58
N PHE A 198 8.13 11.25 -5.77
CA PHE A 198 8.97 10.09 -6.03
C PHE A 198 10.46 10.42 -5.87
N GLU A 199 10.89 11.58 -6.37
CA GLU A 199 12.27 12.06 -6.21
C GLU A 199 12.60 12.41 -4.76
N GLY A 200 11.64 12.96 -4.02
CA GLY A 200 11.74 13.18 -2.58
C GLY A 200 11.92 11.87 -1.81
N PHE A 201 11.12 10.85 -2.13
CA PHE A 201 11.33 9.50 -1.59
C PHE A 201 12.72 8.98 -1.97
N ARG A 202 13.11 9.07 -3.25
CA ARG A 202 14.37 8.52 -3.76
C ARG A 202 15.60 9.15 -3.08
N SER A 203 15.55 10.43 -2.77
CA SER A 203 16.63 11.17 -2.11
C SER A 203 16.55 11.18 -0.58
N GLY A 204 15.38 10.87 -0.01
CA GLY A 204 15.10 10.94 1.42
C GLY A 204 15.29 9.62 2.18
N PRO A 205 14.91 9.62 3.48
CA PRO A 205 14.93 8.42 4.32
C PRO A 205 14.04 7.31 3.77
N ARG A 206 14.53 6.06 3.82
CA ARG A 206 13.76 4.86 3.47
C ARG A 206 12.85 4.45 4.64
N ALA A 207 11.90 5.30 4.97
CA ALA A 207 10.95 5.09 6.07
C ALA A 207 9.51 5.16 5.59
N LEU A 208 8.60 4.61 6.38
CA LEU A 208 7.16 4.72 6.20
C LEU A 208 6.78 6.20 6.19
N GLN A 209 6.12 6.65 5.13
CA GLN A 209 5.81 8.06 4.95
C GLN A 209 4.52 8.29 4.18
N GLY A 210 4.07 9.55 4.17
CA GLY A 210 2.96 10.00 3.34
C GLY A 210 1.67 9.24 3.61
N ARG A 211 0.98 8.86 2.53
CA ARG A 211 -0.36 8.30 2.62
C ARG A 211 -0.37 6.97 3.36
N LEU A 212 0.65 6.14 3.16
CA LEU A 212 0.71 4.85 3.84
C LEU A 212 0.89 5.01 5.36
N ALA A 213 1.72 5.97 5.79
CA ALA A 213 1.87 6.30 7.20
C ALA A 213 0.55 6.79 7.80
N ASP A 214 -0.14 7.68 7.09
CA ASP A 214 -1.44 8.22 7.54
C ASP A 214 -2.45 7.09 7.69
N LEU A 215 -2.60 6.23 6.67
CA LEU A 215 -3.52 5.09 6.68
C LEU A 215 -3.23 4.15 7.86
N THR A 216 -1.98 3.68 7.97
CA THR A 216 -1.56 2.73 9.02
C THR A 216 -1.66 3.28 10.44
N SER A 217 -1.69 4.60 10.61
CA SER A 217 -1.91 5.25 11.90
C SER A 217 -3.40 5.37 12.30
N ARG A 218 -4.33 5.14 11.37
CA ARG A 218 -5.76 5.24 11.64
C ARG A 218 -6.20 4.15 12.63
N PRO A 219 -7.18 4.43 13.50
CA PRO A 219 -7.78 3.40 14.32
C PRO A 219 -8.45 2.35 13.41
N ARG A 220 -8.44 1.09 13.83
CA ARG A 220 -9.21 0.06 13.13
C ARG A 220 -10.70 0.38 13.24
N ARG A 221 -11.40 0.21 12.13
CA ARG A 221 -12.86 0.26 12.10
C ARG A 221 -13.44 -0.86 12.97
N ASP A 222 -14.50 -0.52 13.70
CA ASP A 222 -15.37 -1.50 14.32
C ASP A 222 -16.37 -1.99 13.25
N PRO A 223 -16.43 -3.30 12.93
CA PRO A 223 -17.36 -3.82 11.93
C PRO A 223 -18.84 -3.56 12.23
N SER A 224 -19.19 -3.27 13.49
CA SER A 224 -20.55 -2.89 13.88
C SER A 224 -20.92 -1.45 13.47
N GLN A 225 -19.93 -0.62 13.13
CA GLN A 225 -20.13 0.74 12.63
C GLN A 225 -20.40 0.74 11.12
N PRO A 226 -21.16 1.73 10.62
CA PRO A 226 -21.37 1.88 9.18
C PRO A 226 -20.03 2.05 8.42
N PRO A 227 -19.97 1.65 7.13
CA PRO A 227 -18.79 1.83 6.30
C PRO A 227 -18.51 3.31 6.05
N ALA A 228 -17.30 3.62 5.57
CA ALA A 228 -16.97 4.99 5.22
C ALA A 228 -17.84 5.49 4.07
N ASP A 229 -18.62 6.54 4.31
CA ASP A 229 -19.54 7.12 3.33
C ASP A 229 -20.06 8.48 3.78
N TRP A 230 -20.88 9.10 2.95
CA TRP A 230 -21.61 10.31 3.26
C TRP A 230 -22.99 9.99 3.86
N TYR A 231 -23.20 10.46 5.07
CA TYR A 231 -24.43 10.26 5.82
C TYR A 231 -25.06 11.60 6.20
N PRO A 232 -26.35 11.64 6.59
CA PRO A 232 -26.97 12.85 7.12
C PRO A 232 -26.12 13.46 8.25
N ASP A 233 -25.85 14.77 8.19
CA ASP A 233 -25.00 15.42 9.19
C ASP A 233 -25.66 15.33 10.58
N PRO A 234 -25.09 14.58 11.53
CA PRO A 234 -25.69 14.43 12.86
C PRO A 234 -25.74 15.74 13.64
N HIS A 235 -24.95 16.74 13.23
CA HIS A 235 -24.92 18.07 13.85
C HIS A 235 -25.87 19.07 13.17
N GLY A 236 -26.49 18.70 12.05
CA GLY A 236 -27.40 19.57 11.30
C GLY A 236 -26.75 20.84 10.75
N GLN A 237 -25.42 20.89 10.58
CA GLN A 237 -24.69 22.05 10.03
C GLN A 237 -24.63 22.02 8.49
N ALA A 238 -24.99 20.88 7.90
CA ALA A 238 -24.99 20.61 6.48
C ALA A 238 -26.01 19.51 6.16
N ASP A 239 -26.21 19.20 4.88
CA ASP A 239 -27.10 18.11 4.48
C ASP A 239 -26.46 16.76 4.79
N LEU A 240 -25.22 16.56 4.35
CA LEU A 240 -24.45 15.35 4.61
C LEU A 240 -23.07 15.69 5.19
N ARG A 241 -22.53 14.77 5.99
CA ARG A 241 -21.15 14.78 6.51
C ARG A 241 -20.48 13.45 6.17
N PHE A 242 -19.18 13.47 5.93
CA PHE A 242 -18.43 12.25 5.66
C PHE A 242 -18.08 11.54 6.97
N TRP A 243 -18.39 10.25 7.03
CA TRP A 243 -17.93 9.31 8.06
C TRP A 243 -16.80 8.50 7.45
N ASP A 244 -15.63 8.45 8.10
CA ASP A 244 -14.45 7.75 7.57
C ASP A 244 -14.38 6.26 7.97
N GLY A 245 -15.44 5.74 8.60
CA GLY A 245 -15.47 4.40 9.17
C GLY A 245 -15.19 4.37 10.69
N VAL A 246 -14.61 5.43 11.25
CA VAL A 246 -14.23 5.53 12.66
C VAL A 246 -14.75 6.81 13.31
N ALA A 247 -14.71 7.93 12.58
CA ALA A 247 -15.10 9.24 13.05
C ALA A 247 -15.74 10.08 11.93
N TRP A 248 -16.50 11.08 12.35
CA TRP A 248 -16.99 12.11 11.46
C TRP A 248 -15.86 13.07 11.09
N THR A 249 -15.72 13.39 9.81
CA THR A 249 -14.73 14.36 9.33
C THR A 249 -15.33 15.78 9.27
N ASP A 250 -14.46 16.76 8.99
CA ASP A 250 -14.86 18.14 8.72
C ASP A 250 -15.46 18.32 7.32
N ASP A 251 -15.47 17.26 6.49
CA ASP A 251 -16.05 17.31 5.16
C ASP A 251 -17.56 17.27 5.23
N VAL A 252 -18.15 18.36 4.82
CA VAL A 252 -19.59 18.58 4.82
C VAL A 252 -20.06 18.97 3.43
N HIS A 253 -21.31 18.68 3.13
CA HIS A 253 -21.96 19.07 1.89
C HIS A 253 -23.27 19.79 2.16
N ARG A 254 -23.44 20.94 1.50
CA ARG A 254 -24.67 21.75 1.51
C ARG A 254 -25.17 21.87 0.07
N ARG A 255 -26.48 21.73 -0.13
CA ARG A 255 -27.17 22.03 -1.37
C ARG A 255 -27.19 23.52 -1.68
#